data_AF-A0A821XB61-F1
#
_entry.id   AF-A0A821XB61-F1
#
_cell.length_a   1.000
_cell.length_b   1.000
_cell.length_c   1.000
_cell.angle_alpha   90.00
_cell.angle_beta   90.00
_cell.angle_gamma   90.00
#
_symmetry.space_group_name_H-M   'P 1'
#
loop_
_entity.id
_entity.type
_entity.pdbx_description
1 polymer ?
#
loop_
_entity_poly.entity_id
_entity_poly.type
_entity_poly.pdbx_seq_one_letter_code
_entity_poly.pdbx_strand_id
1 'polypeptide(L)'
;VPGVDEDVDVVVSDAVVIENVAVDDVEEDVNVVVPDAAVVDNVAVVDVDGVVDVVVSDAVVVDNVTVVDVEEGVEVVVSDPTVVDNITVLDVDEDVDVVVSDVVVVDDVAVDDVEEDVNVVVPDAAAVDNVTVVDIGEDVE
;
A
#
# COMPACT_ATOMS: atom_id res chain seq x y z
N VAL A 1 3.23 -18.27 -5.74
CA VAL A 1 4.32 -19.30 -5.73
C VAL A 1 4.55 -20.17 -6.98
N PRO A 2 3.62 -20.91 -7.64
CA PRO A 2 2.17 -20.77 -7.89
C PRO A 2 1.20 -20.83 -6.69
N GLY A 3 -0.06 -20.42 -6.91
CA GLY A 3 -0.96 -19.86 -5.89
C GLY A 3 -2.44 -19.88 -6.28
N VAL A 4 -3.16 -18.77 -6.09
CA VAL A 4 -4.52 -18.59 -6.61
C VAL A 4 -4.44 -18.19 -8.10
N ASP A 5 -4.85 -19.08 -9.02
CA ASP A 5 -4.92 -18.81 -10.47
C ASP A 5 -6.03 -17.77 -10.85
N GLU A 6 -6.42 -16.84 -9.96
CA GLU A 6 -7.52 -15.88 -10.17
C GLU A 6 -7.37 -14.59 -9.33
N ASP A 7 -7.84 -13.46 -9.88
CA ASP A 7 -7.96 -12.14 -9.21
C ASP A 7 -8.49 -12.21 -7.76
N VAL A 8 -7.90 -11.44 -6.83
CA VAL A 8 -8.27 -11.41 -5.40
C VAL A 8 -8.83 -10.05 -4.98
N ASP A 9 -10.17 -9.93 -4.98
CA ASP A 9 -10.92 -8.81 -4.38
C ASP A 9 -11.14 -9.01 -2.86
N VAL A 10 -10.56 -8.16 -2.01
CA VAL A 10 -10.82 -8.11 -0.56
C VAL A 10 -11.49 -6.79 -0.16
N VAL A 11 -12.78 -6.84 0.17
CA VAL A 11 -13.53 -5.67 0.66
C VAL A 11 -13.95 -5.86 2.11
N VAL A 12 -13.47 -4.99 3.03
CA VAL A 12 -13.79 -5.04 4.46
C VAL A 12 -14.49 -3.75 4.90
N SER A 13 -15.82 -3.81 5.00
CA SER A 13 -16.69 -2.67 5.33
C SER A 13 -17.42 -2.87 6.67
N ASP A 14 -18.04 -1.79 7.19
CA ASP A 14 -18.87 -1.78 8.41
C ASP A 14 -18.14 -2.23 9.72
N ALA A 15 -16.82 -2.35 9.69
CA ALA A 15 -16.00 -2.75 10.83
C ALA A 15 -15.43 -1.54 11.57
N VAL A 16 -15.63 -1.45 12.89
CA VAL A 16 -15.06 -0.35 13.69
C VAL A 16 -13.54 -0.48 13.82
N VAL A 17 -13.02 -1.70 13.90
CA VAL A 17 -11.59 -2.00 13.98
C VAL A 17 -11.30 -3.19 13.07
N ILE A 18 -10.24 -3.10 12.28
CA ILE A 18 -9.75 -4.15 11.39
C ILE A 18 -8.33 -4.49 11.83
N GLU A 19 -8.18 -5.64 12.52
CA GLU A 19 -6.90 -6.02 13.13
C GLU A 19 -5.86 -6.51 12.11
N ASN A 20 -6.28 -7.25 11.07
CA ASN A 20 -5.39 -7.72 10.00
C ASN A 20 -6.20 -7.99 8.72
N VAL A 21 -5.72 -7.48 7.59
CA VAL A 21 -6.03 -7.97 6.24
C VAL A 21 -4.72 -8.52 5.66
N ALA A 22 -4.76 -9.71 5.07
CA ALA A 22 -3.58 -10.36 4.49
C ALA A 22 -3.97 -11.10 3.20
N VAL A 23 -3.22 -10.86 2.14
CA VAL A 23 -3.24 -11.58 0.85
C VAL A 23 -1.81 -12.06 0.56
N ASP A 24 -1.68 -13.25 -0.04
CA ASP A 24 -0.45 -14.05 -0.11
C ASP A 24 -0.60 -15.06 -1.26
N ASP A 25 0.44 -15.31 -2.07
CA ASP A 25 0.47 -16.31 -3.16
C ASP A 25 -0.59 -16.07 -4.30
N VAL A 26 -0.52 -14.98 -5.08
CA VAL A 26 -1.51 -14.66 -6.16
C VAL A 26 -0.87 -14.57 -7.56
N GLU A 27 -1.49 -15.17 -8.58
CA GLU A 27 -0.97 -15.23 -9.97
C GLU A 27 -1.60 -14.19 -10.95
N GLU A 28 -2.61 -13.45 -10.51
CA GLU A 28 -3.23 -12.32 -11.23
C GLU A 28 -3.30 -11.11 -10.27
N ASP A 29 -4.32 -10.24 -10.37
CA ASP A 29 -4.35 -8.97 -9.63
C ASP A 29 -4.87 -9.11 -8.18
N VAL A 30 -4.45 -8.19 -7.29
CA VAL A 30 -4.97 -8.05 -5.93
C VAL A 30 -5.56 -6.66 -5.71
N ASN A 31 -6.80 -6.60 -5.22
CA ASN A 31 -7.49 -5.35 -4.89
C ASN A 31 -8.03 -5.40 -3.45
N VAL A 32 -7.45 -4.60 -2.55
CA VAL A 32 -7.84 -4.49 -1.15
C VAL A 32 -8.50 -3.15 -0.87
N VAL A 33 -9.80 -3.17 -0.52
CA VAL A 33 -10.58 -1.95 -0.25
C VAL A 33 -11.14 -1.94 1.18
N VAL A 34 -10.73 -0.94 1.96
CA VAL A 34 -11.12 -0.75 3.36
C VAL A 34 -11.77 0.63 3.58
N PRO A 35 -13.09 0.75 3.39
CA PRO A 35 -13.84 1.98 3.64
C PRO A 35 -14.45 2.01 5.07
N ASP A 36 -14.61 3.23 5.61
CA ASP A 36 -15.41 3.53 6.81
C ASP A 36 -14.98 2.82 8.12
N ALA A 37 -13.70 2.46 8.25
CA ALA A 37 -13.15 1.93 9.50
C ALA A 37 -12.91 3.04 10.54
N ALA A 38 -12.81 2.72 11.84
CA ALA A 38 -12.23 3.68 12.80
C ALA A 38 -10.72 3.45 12.98
N VAL A 39 -10.27 2.19 12.92
CA VAL A 39 -8.84 1.82 12.99
C VAL A 39 -8.57 0.66 12.03
N VAL A 40 -7.46 0.74 11.30
CA VAL A 40 -6.90 -0.32 10.47
C VAL A 40 -5.48 -0.61 10.98
N ASP A 41 -5.29 -1.71 11.72
CA ASP A 41 -4.02 -2.02 12.38
C ASP A 41 -2.96 -2.55 11.38
N ASN A 42 -3.38 -3.34 10.38
CA ASN A 42 -2.47 -3.96 9.43
C ASN A 42 -3.17 -4.39 8.12
N VAL A 43 -2.62 -3.97 6.99
CA VAL A 43 -2.94 -4.50 5.65
C VAL A 43 -1.64 -4.98 5.02
N ALA A 44 -1.57 -6.26 4.65
CA ALA A 44 -0.42 -6.87 4.00
C ALA A 44 -0.81 -7.57 2.69
N VAL A 45 -0.04 -7.34 1.64
CA VAL A 45 -0.10 -8.09 0.37
C VAL A 45 1.33 -8.54 0.04
N VAL A 46 1.51 -9.82 -0.30
CA VAL A 46 2.83 -10.44 -0.54
C VAL A 46 2.74 -11.45 -1.68
N ASP A 47 3.82 -11.63 -2.45
CA ASP A 47 3.98 -12.65 -3.51
C ASP A 47 2.86 -12.57 -4.56
N VAL A 48 2.89 -11.54 -5.41
CA VAL A 48 1.86 -11.26 -6.45
C VAL A 48 2.47 -11.11 -7.86
N ASP A 49 2.05 -11.94 -8.81
CA ASP A 49 2.54 -11.90 -10.20
C ASP A 49 1.88 -10.77 -11.06
N GLY A 50 0.80 -10.14 -10.57
CA GLY A 50 0.05 -9.06 -11.24
C GLY A 50 0.08 -7.71 -10.51
N VAL A 51 -0.95 -6.88 -10.67
CA VAL A 51 -1.04 -5.54 -10.04
C VAL A 51 -1.61 -5.61 -8.63
N VAL A 52 -1.11 -4.76 -7.72
CA VAL A 52 -1.64 -4.60 -6.35
C VAL A 52 -2.24 -3.22 -6.12
N ASP A 53 -3.56 -3.16 -5.98
CA ASP A 53 -4.32 -1.97 -5.55
C ASP A 53 -4.66 -2.08 -4.04
N VAL A 54 -4.21 -1.13 -3.21
CA VAL A 54 -4.61 -1.02 -1.80
C VAL A 54 -5.23 0.34 -1.50
N VAL A 55 -6.54 0.35 -1.22
CA VAL A 55 -7.31 1.57 -0.94
C VAL A 55 -7.88 1.54 0.48
N VAL A 56 -7.43 2.48 1.32
CA VAL A 56 -8.00 2.73 2.66
C VAL A 56 -8.63 4.12 2.67
N SER A 57 -9.86 4.25 3.18
CA SER A 57 -10.59 5.53 3.16
C SER A 57 -11.44 5.74 4.40
N ASP A 58 -11.53 7.01 4.84
CA ASP A 58 -12.31 7.45 6.01
C ASP A 58 -11.87 6.81 7.36
N ALA A 59 -10.68 6.20 7.40
CA ALA A 59 -10.12 5.54 8.59
C ALA A 59 -9.50 6.55 9.56
N VAL A 60 -9.92 6.61 10.83
CA VAL A 60 -9.33 7.60 11.78
C VAL A 60 -7.83 7.35 11.99
N VAL A 61 -7.42 6.08 12.05
CA VAL A 61 -6.01 5.66 12.18
C VAL A 61 -5.73 4.50 11.23
N VAL A 62 -4.58 4.53 10.55
CA VAL A 62 -4.01 3.44 9.76
C VAL A 62 -2.60 3.16 10.28
N ASP A 63 -2.38 2.04 10.97
CA ASP A 63 -1.09 1.77 11.63
C ASP A 63 -0.05 1.23 10.61
N ASN A 64 -0.42 0.25 9.77
CA ASN A 64 0.50 -0.35 8.80
C ASN A 64 -0.21 -0.73 7.49
N VAL A 65 0.35 -0.30 6.37
CA VAL A 65 0.11 -0.87 5.03
C VAL A 65 1.44 -1.37 4.48
N THR A 66 1.46 -2.60 3.98
CA THR A 66 2.68 -3.26 3.49
C THR A 66 2.38 -4.04 2.21
N VAL A 67 3.14 -3.77 1.15
CA VAL A 67 3.13 -4.54 -0.12
C VAL A 67 4.57 -4.96 -0.42
N VAL A 68 4.79 -6.23 -0.76
CA VAL A 68 6.14 -6.80 -0.97
C VAL A 68 6.09 -7.86 -2.07
N ASP A 69 7.15 -7.98 -2.88
CA ASP A 69 7.33 -9.01 -3.92
C ASP A 69 6.18 -8.96 -4.97
N VAL A 70 6.24 -8.00 -5.92
CA VAL A 70 5.22 -7.78 -6.97
C VAL A 70 5.83 -7.67 -8.38
N GLU A 71 5.39 -8.51 -9.34
CA GLU A 71 5.95 -8.55 -10.72
C GLU A 71 5.41 -7.47 -11.70
N GLU A 72 4.23 -6.87 -11.47
CA GLU A 72 3.77 -5.69 -12.23
C GLU A 72 3.87 -4.43 -11.36
N GLY A 73 2.74 -3.76 -11.03
CA GLY A 73 2.74 -2.46 -10.34
C GLY A 73 1.97 -2.42 -9.02
N VAL A 74 2.17 -1.34 -8.25
CA VAL A 74 1.53 -1.13 -6.94
C VAL A 74 0.92 0.28 -6.83
N GLU A 75 -0.40 0.38 -6.60
CA GLU A 75 -1.09 1.62 -6.20
C GLU A 75 -1.53 1.53 -4.73
N VAL A 76 -0.98 2.37 -3.84
CA VAL A 76 -1.44 2.50 -2.45
C VAL A 76 -2.07 3.87 -2.22
N VAL A 77 -3.39 3.90 -1.98
CA VAL A 77 -4.16 5.11 -1.69
C VAL A 77 -4.71 5.09 -0.28
N VAL A 78 -4.33 6.07 0.54
CA VAL A 78 -4.90 6.30 1.87
C VAL A 78 -5.50 7.71 1.93
N SER A 79 -6.82 7.79 2.11
CA SER A 79 -7.57 9.07 2.03
C SER A 79 -8.36 9.39 3.31
N ASP A 80 -8.31 10.67 3.69
CA ASP A 80 -8.98 11.27 4.86
C ASP A 80 -8.61 10.72 6.26
N PRO A 81 -7.42 10.13 6.53
CA PRO A 81 -7.10 9.64 7.88
C PRO A 81 -6.70 10.76 8.85
N THR A 82 -6.86 10.55 10.16
CA THR A 82 -6.23 11.46 11.13
C THR A 82 -4.74 11.15 11.27
N VAL A 83 -4.37 9.87 11.31
CA VAL A 83 -2.98 9.42 11.45
C VAL A 83 -2.71 8.24 10.52
N VAL A 84 -1.56 8.25 9.86
CA VAL A 84 -0.95 7.09 9.19
C VAL A 84 0.42 6.87 9.81
N ASP A 85 0.62 5.73 10.47
CA ASP A 85 1.92 5.43 11.10
C ASP A 85 2.93 4.95 10.04
N ASN A 86 2.64 3.85 9.32
CA ASN A 86 3.57 3.27 8.34
C ASN A 86 2.90 2.88 7.02
N ILE A 87 3.51 3.28 5.89
CA ILE A 87 3.31 2.64 4.58
C ILE A 87 4.67 2.14 4.09
N THR A 88 4.71 0.92 3.57
CA THR A 88 5.92 0.28 3.05
C THR A 88 5.59 -0.50 1.78
N VAL A 89 6.29 -0.18 0.69
CA VAL A 89 6.29 -0.94 -0.57
C VAL A 89 7.72 -1.37 -0.84
N LEU A 90 7.95 -2.64 -1.14
CA LEU A 90 9.28 -3.22 -1.36
C LEU A 90 9.24 -4.19 -2.53
N ASP A 91 10.35 -4.32 -3.25
CA ASP A 91 10.58 -5.40 -4.22
C ASP A 91 9.47 -5.45 -5.31
N VAL A 92 9.43 -4.43 -6.19
CA VAL A 92 8.43 -4.25 -7.26
C VAL A 92 9.10 -4.08 -8.63
N ASP A 93 8.72 -4.89 -9.62
CA ASP A 93 9.38 -4.89 -10.93
C ASP A 93 8.98 -3.69 -11.84
N GLU A 94 7.73 -3.22 -11.87
CA GLU A 94 7.33 -2.05 -12.68
C GLU A 94 7.18 -0.74 -11.87
N ASP A 95 5.95 -0.22 -11.73
CA ASP A 95 5.62 1.11 -11.21
C ASP A 95 5.11 1.07 -9.76
N VAL A 96 5.48 2.07 -8.95
CA VAL A 96 4.87 2.30 -7.61
C VAL A 96 4.30 3.71 -7.47
N ASP A 97 3.00 3.84 -7.17
CA ASP A 97 2.37 5.09 -6.74
C ASP A 97 1.80 4.98 -5.31
N VAL A 98 2.29 5.83 -4.40
CA VAL A 98 1.79 5.92 -3.02
C VAL A 98 1.21 7.31 -2.77
N VAL A 99 -0.11 7.38 -2.56
CA VAL A 99 -0.85 8.62 -2.30
C VAL A 99 -1.47 8.62 -0.90
N VAL A 100 -1.07 9.58 -0.06
CA VAL A 100 -1.66 9.77 1.28
C VAL A 100 -2.22 11.18 1.43
N SER A 101 -3.54 11.34 1.25
CA SER A 101 -4.21 12.64 1.13
C SER A 101 -5.15 12.98 2.28
N ASP A 102 -5.34 14.28 2.52
CA ASP A 102 -6.25 14.86 3.53
C ASP A 102 -5.97 14.38 4.98
N VAL A 103 -4.71 14.07 5.25
CA VAL A 103 -4.20 13.51 6.51
C VAL A 103 -3.73 14.58 7.52
N VAL A 104 -3.77 14.31 8.83
CA VAL A 104 -3.16 15.22 9.82
C VAL A 104 -1.68 14.88 10.07
N VAL A 105 -1.34 13.62 10.29
CA VAL A 105 0.04 13.15 10.54
C VAL A 105 0.34 11.91 9.72
N VAL A 106 1.51 11.90 9.06
CA VAL A 106 2.14 10.71 8.48
C VAL A 106 3.51 10.55 9.12
N ASP A 107 3.76 9.43 9.79
CA ASP A 107 5.04 9.19 10.46
C ASP A 107 6.09 8.68 9.44
N ASP A 108 5.89 7.50 8.83
CA ASP A 108 6.83 6.89 7.89
C ASP A 108 6.14 6.41 6.58
N VAL A 109 6.67 6.84 5.42
CA VAL A 109 6.40 6.23 4.10
C VAL A 109 7.71 5.78 3.48
N ALA A 110 7.80 4.50 3.11
CA ALA A 110 8.98 3.89 2.51
C ALA A 110 8.62 3.18 1.20
N VAL A 111 9.42 3.44 0.16
CA VAL A 111 9.50 2.63 -1.06
C VAL A 111 10.98 2.28 -1.29
N ASP A 112 11.30 1.02 -1.50
CA ASP A 112 12.67 0.49 -1.72
C ASP A 112 12.60 -0.62 -2.79
N ASP A 113 13.69 -0.83 -3.53
CA ASP A 113 13.83 -1.88 -4.55
C ASP A 113 12.69 -1.90 -5.61
N VAL A 114 12.71 -0.90 -6.51
CA VAL A 114 11.78 -0.77 -7.66
C VAL A 114 12.59 -0.60 -8.96
N GLU A 115 12.20 -1.23 -10.08
CA GLU A 115 12.99 -1.16 -11.33
C GLU A 115 12.60 -0.02 -12.31
N GLU A 116 11.32 0.38 -12.47
CA GLU A 116 10.91 1.42 -13.45
C GLU A 116 10.72 2.85 -12.85
N ASP A 117 9.55 3.20 -12.29
CA ASP A 117 9.24 4.55 -11.80
C ASP A 117 8.58 4.54 -10.40
N VAL A 118 8.96 5.49 -9.53
CA VAL A 118 8.36 5.66 -8.19
C VAL A 118 7.77 7.06 -8.00
N ASN A 119 6.48 7.11 -7.69
CA ASN A 119 5.75 8.30 -7.27
C ASN A 119 5.29 8.18 -5.81
N VAL A 120 5.65 9.15 -4.96
CA VAL A 120 5.13 9.23 -3.58
C VAL A 120 4.63 10.64 -3.31
N VAL A 121 3.33 10.77 -3.02
CA VAL A 121 2.65 12.06 -2.86
C VAL A 121 1.86 12.07 -1.56
N VAL A 122 2.22 13.00 -0.67
CA VAL A 122 1.51 13.21 0.60
C VAL A 122 0.91 14.64 0.61
N PRO A 123 -0.18 14.91 -0.15
CA PRO A 123 -0.76 16.24 -0.25
C PRO A 123 -1.56 16.60 1.01
N ASP A 124 -1.59 17.91 1.30
CA ASP A 124 -2.42 18.54 2.35
C ASP A 124 -2.21 18.04 3.79
N ALA A 125 -1.16 17.25 4.04
CA ALA A 125 -0.72 16.84 5.37
C ALA A 125 -0.30 18.00 6.28
N ALA A 126 -0.68 17.94 7.57
CA ALA A 126 -0.24 18.94 8.56
C ALA A 126 1.16 18.64 9.13
N ALA A 127 1.57 17.37 9.17
CA ALA A 127 2.94 16.92 9.46
C ALA A 127 3.25 15.64 8.67
N VAL A 128 4.51 15.53 8.22
CA VAL A 128 5.09 14.34 7.58
C VAL A 128 6.51 14.22 8.14
N ASP A 129 6.83 13.12 8.82
CA ASP A 129 8.11 12.97 9.52
C ASP A 129 9.20 12.38 8.60
N ASN A 130 9.00 11.19 8.01
CA ASN A 130 9.89 10.67 6.96
C ASN A 130 9.13 10.19 5.71
N VAL A 131 9.68 10.53 4.55
CA VAL A 131 9.38 9.89 3.27
C VAL A 131 10.70 9.43 2.67
N THR A 132 10.82 8.13 2.42
CA THR A 132 12.02 7.48 1.90
C THR A 132 11.67 6.79 0.59
N VAL A 133 12.39 7.14 -0.48
CA VAL A 133 12.37 6.40 -1.74
C VAL A 133 13.81 6.00 -2.03
N VAL A 134 14.07 4.71 -2.09
CA VAL A 134 15.36 4.11 -2.46
C VAL A 134 15.12 3.25 -3.70
N ASP A 135 14.96 3.97 -4.80
CA ASP A 135 14.87 3.46 -6.15
C ASP A 135 16.27 2.98 -6.61
N ILE A 136 16.34 1.77 -7.20
CA ILE A 136 17.56 1.16 -7.76
C ILE A 136 17.60 1.18 -9.29
N GLY A 137 16.61 1.81 -9.93
CA GLY A 137 16.09 1.58 -11.27
C GLY A 137 17.08 1.50 -12.44
N GLU A 138 16.64 0.72 -13.43
CA GLU A 138 17.36 0.22 -14.62
C GLU A 138 18.89 0.11 -14.47
N ASP A 139 19.37 -1.13 -14.26
CA ASP A 139 20.80 -1.48 -14.38
C ASP A 139 21.31 -1.15 -15.81
N VAL A 140 22.06 -0.05 -15.93
CA VAL A 140 22.36 0.63 -17.20
C VAL A 140 23.29 -0.22 -18.11
N GLU A 141 22.73 -0.98 -19.06
CA GLU A 141 23.48 -1.80 -20.06
C GLU A 141 24.31 -0.99 -21.11
#